data_AF-A0A524F4I8-F1
#
_entry.id   AF-A0A524F4I8-F1
#
_cell.length_a   1.000
_cell.length_b   1.000
_cell.length_c   1.000
_cell.angle_alpha   90.00
_cell.angle_beta   90.00
_cell.angle_gamma   90.00
#
_symmetry.space_group_name_H-M   'P 1'
#
loop_
_entity.id
_entity.type
_entity.pdbx_description
1 polymer ?
#
loop_
_entity_poly.entity_id
_entity_poly.type
_entity_poly.pdbx_seq_one_letter_code
_entity_poly.pdbx_strand_id
1 'polypeptide(L)'
;MDMKEWNDPRVIGHNKISPHTTLISYSSPQIALNKMEYGEYTANFPSIWYKSLNGDWAFKWVNNVQKRPKEFYKVNFNIESWDTIPVPSCWQQHGYGIPII
;
A
#
# COMPACT_ATOMS: atom_id res chain seq x y z
N MET A 1 -1.45 31.03 -6.48
CA MET A 1 -1.04 29.72 -7.04
C MET A 1 -1.63 28.66 -6.15
N ASP A 2 -2.35 27.70 -6.72
CA ASP A 2 -2.90 26.58 -5.96
C ASP A 2 -1.74 25.64 -5.58
N MET A 3 -1.51 25.45 -4.27
CA MET A 3 -0.39 24.66 -3.77
C MET A 3 -0.81 23.18 -3.74
N LYS A 4 0.02 22.29 -4.30
CA LYS A 4 -0.26 20.85 -4.24
C LYS A 4 -0.20 20.37 -2.79
N GLU A 5 -1.08 19.44 -2.44
CA GLU A 5 -1.22 18.89 -1.09
C GLU A 5 0.11 18.39 -0.49
N TRP A 6 0.95 17.71 -1.28
CA TRP A 6 2.26 17.22 -0.83
C TRP A 6 3.32 18.31 -0.58
N ASN A 7 3.03 19.58 -0.91
CA ASN A 7 3.84 20.75 -0.57
C ASN A 7 3.21 21.61 0.54
N ASP A 8 2.03 21.24 1.05
CA ASP A 8 1.36 21.97 2.13
C ASP A 8 1.53 21.24 3.47
N PRO A 9 2.33 21.77 4.42
CA PRO A 9 2.56 21.11 5.71
C PRO A 9 1.30 21.07 6.60
N ARG A 10 0.26 21.83 6.27
CA ARG A 10 -1.02 21.82 6.99
C ARG A 10 -1.90 20.66 6.55
N VAL A 11 -1.63 20.09 5.38
CA VAL A 11 -2.37 18.96 4.82
C VAL A 11 -1.70 17.66 5.26
N ILE A 12 -2.26 17.04 6.31
CA ILE A 12 -1.76 15.76 6.87
C ILE A 12 -2.57 14.54 6.41
N GLY A 13 -3.60 14.74 5.58
CA GLY A 13 -4.39 13.68 4.95
C GLY A 13 -5.79 14.14 4.56
N HIS A 14 -6.42 13.38 3.67
CA HIS A 14 -7.79 13.60 3.20
C HIS A 14 -8.61 12.33 3.43
N ASN A 15 -9.83 12.49 3.94
CA ASN A 15 -10.83 11.40 4.08
C ASN A 15 -10.31 10.13 4.80
N LYS A 16 -9.32 10.29 5.70
CA LYS A 16 -8.86 9.21 6.57
C LYS A 16 -9.88 8.99 7.67
N ILE A 17 -10.04 7.74 8.11
CA ILE A 17 -10.77 7.43 9.34
C ILE A 17 -10.00 8.05 10.52
N SER A 18 -10.73 8.57 11.52
CA SER A 18 -10.13 9.09 12.75
C SER A 18 -9.23 8.03 13.41
N PRO A 19 -8.07 8.41 13.99
CA PRO A 19 -7.21 7.47 14.68
C PRO A 19 -7.99 6.65 15.73
N HIS A 20 -7.84 5.34 15.68
CA HIS A 20 -8.47 4.41 16.61
C HIS A 20 -7.53 3.22 16.87
N THR A 21 -7.82 2.42 17.89
CA THR A 21 -7.09 1.17 18.15
C THR A 21 -7.23 0.20 16.99
N THR A 22 -6.26 -0.68 16.76
CA THR A 22 -6.35 -1.67 15.68
C THR A 22 -7.60 -2.55 15.87
N LEU A 23 -8.46 -2.60 14.85
CA LEU A 23 -9.72 -3.33 14.87
C LEU A 23 -9.75 -4.33 13.71
N ILE A 24 -9.85 -5.61 14.04
CA ILE A 24 -10.08 -6.68 13.07
C ILE A 24 -11.19 -7.57 13.60
N SER A 25 -12.18 -7.81 12.75
CA SER A 25 -13.29 -8.71 13.05
C SER A 25 -12.81 -10.16 12.99
N TYR A 26 -13.24 -10.99 13.93
CA TYR A 26 -12.99 -12.43 13.96
C TYR A 26 -14.29 -13.18 14.08
N SER A 27 -14.42 -14.32 13.41
CA SER A 27 -15.68 -15.07 13.36
C SER A 27 -16.03 -15.73 14.70
N SER A 28 -15.08 -15.83 15.64
CA SER A 28 -15.34 -16.26 17.02
C SER A 28 -14.28 -15.70 18.00
N PRO A 29 -14.61 -15.62 19.31
CA PRO A 29 -13.65 -15.26 20.34
C PRO A 29 -12.43 -16.19 20.38
N GLN A 30 -12.60 -17.49 20.09
CA GLN A 30 -11.50 -18.45 20.10
C GLN A 30 -10.45 -18.11 19.04
N ILE A 31 -10.88 -17.73 17.83
CA ILE A 31 -9.98 -17.31 16.76
C ILE A 31 -9.25 -16.01 17.14
N ALA A 32 -9.94 -15.08 17.81
CA ALA A 32 -9.34 -13.84 18.28
C ALA A 32 -8.26 -14.08 19.35
N LEU A 33 -8.50 -15.01 20.29
CA LEU A 33 -7.54 -15.35 21.34
C LEU A 33 -6.33 -16.12 20.81
N ASN A 34 -6.50 -16.94 19.77
CA ASN A 34 -5.42 -17.70 19.15
C ASN A 34 -4.56 -16.88 18.18
N LYS A 35 -4.82 -15.56 18.02
CA LYS A 35 -4.07 -14.67 17.11
C LYS A 35 -2.55 -14.72 17.30
N MET A 36 -2.08 -14.89 18.54
CA MET A 36 -0.64 -14.94 18.88
C MET A 36 0.09 -16.09 18.16
N GLU A 37 -0.61 -17.17 17.82
CA GLU A 37 -0.04 -18.36 17.15
C GLU A 37 0.19 -18.15 15.64
N TYR A 38 -0.54 -17.22 15.01
CA TYR A 38 -0.55 -17.04 13.55
C TYR A 38 0.45 -15.99 13.03
N GLY A 39 1.15 -15.26 13.91
CA GLY A 39 2.06 -14.19 13.49
C GLY A 39 1.35 -13.01 12.83
N GLU A 40 2.11 -12.20 12.09
CA GLU A 40 1.75 -10.90 11.50
C GLU A 40 0.50 -10.92 10.59
N TYR A 41 0.10 -9.75 10.06
CA TYR A 41 -0.93 -9.57 9.02
C TYR A 41 -0.53 -10.21 7.67
N THR A 42 -0.34 -11.52 7.66
CA THR A 42 0.08 -12.32 6.51
C THR A 42 -1.11 -12.80 5.69
N ALA A 43 -0.84 -13.49 4.57
CA ALA A 43 -1.89 -14.11 3.77
C ALA A 43 -2.72 -15.16 4.53
N ASN A 44 -2.16 -15.76 5.58
CA ASN A 44 -2.80 -16.82 6.38
C ASN A 44 -3.49 -16.28 7.64
N PHE A 45 -3.77 -14.98 7.69
CA PHE A 45 -4.42 -14.37 8.84
C PHE A 45 -5.80 -15.01 9.08
N PRO A 46 -6.14 -15.39 10.32
CA PRO A 46 -7.24 -16.33 10.59
C PRO A 46 -8.65 -15.70 10.52
N SER A 47 -8.78 -14.44 10.07
CA SER A 47 -10.08 -13.79 9.92
C SER A 47 -10.62 -13.97 8.50
N ILE A 48 -11.85 -14.47 8.39
CA ILE A 48 -12.56 -14.59 7.11
C ILE A 48 -12.91 -13.26 6.46
N TRP A 49 -12.86 -12.15 7.21
CA TRP A 49 -13.09 -10.80 6.71
C TRP A 49 -11.80 -10.06 6.40
N TYR A 50 -10.66 -10.75 6.51
CA TYR A 50 -9.36 -10.23 6.14
C TYR A 50 -8.95 -10.76 4.78
N LYS A 51 -8.36 -9.88 3.95
CA LYS A 51 -7.73 -10.26 2.69
C LYS A 51 -6.41 -9.53 2.57
N SER A 52 -5.31 -10.28 2.52
CA SER A 52 -4.00 -9.71 2.21
C SER A 52 -3.99 -9.23 0.76
N LEU A 53 -3.36 -8.07 0.53
CA LEU A 53 -3.04 -7.55 -0.80
C LEU A 53 -1.52 -7.55 -1.06
N ASN A 54 -0.75 -8.17 -0.17
CA ASN A 54 0.68 -8.41 -0.42
C ASN A 54 0.84 -9.36 -1.60
N GLY A 55 1.92 -9.18 -2.35
CA GLY A 55 2.21 -9.94 -3.55
C GLY A 55 2.80 -9.05 -4.64
N ASP A 56 2.65 -9.48 -5.87
CA ASP A 56 3.20 -8.81 -7.04
C ASP A 56 2.29 -7.70 -7.55
N TRP A 57 2.84 -6.49 -7.69
CA TRP A 57 2.13 -5.31 -8.17
C TRP A 57 2.79 -4.75 -9.43
N ALA A 58 1.97 -4.35 -10.40
CA ALA A 58 2.45 -3.57 -11.53
C ALA A 58 3.00 -2.22 -11.03
N PHE A 59 4.22 -1.90 -11.41
CA PHE A 59 4.97 -0.78 -10.86
C PHE A 59 5.68 0.01 -11.95
N LYS A 60 5.60 1.34 -11.85
CA LYS A 60 6.28 2.25 -12.76
C LYS A 60 6.94 3.38 -11.98
N TRP A 61 8.26 3.33 -11.92
CA TRP A 61 9.05 4.40 -11.32
C TRP A 61 9.33 5.51 -12.34
N VAL A 62 9.24 6.76 -11.89
CA VAL A 62 9.68 7.94 -12.63
C VAL A 62 10.43 8.88 -11.71
N ASN A 63 11.49 9.52 -12.22
CA ASN A 63 12.31 10.44 -11.43
C ASN A 63 11.68 11.83 -11.20
N ASN A 64 10.51 12.10 -11.80
CA ASN A 64 9.82 13.37 -11.66
C ASN A 64 8.31 13.15 -11.80
N VAL A 65 7.54 13.81 -10.94
CA VAL A 65 6.07 13.74 -10.91
C VAL A 65 5.42 14.08 -12.26
N GLN A 66 6.03 14.94 -13.08
CA GLN A 66 5.50 15.33 -14.39
C GLN A 66 5.62 14.22 -15.46
N LYS A 67 6.52 13.25 -15.25
CA LYS A 67 6.72 12.11 -16.16
C LYS A 67 5.75 10.95 -15.88
N ARG A 68 5.00 11.00 -14.78
CA ARG A 68 4.04 9.94 -14.45
C ARG A 68 2.90 9.91 -15.49
N PRO A 69 2.41 8.72 -15.89
CA PRO A 69 1.21 8.65 -16.71
C PRO A 69 0.03 9.24 -15.93
N LYS A 70 -0.64 10.28 -16.45
CA LYS A 70 -1.64 11.03 -15.66
C LYS A 70 -2.91 10.22 -15.35
N GLU A 71 -3.28 9.32 -16.25
CA GLU A 71 -4.55 8.58 -16.20
C GLU A 71 -4.37 7.13 -15.70
N PHE A 72 -3.24 6.80 -15.05
CA PHE A 72 -2.89 5.44 -14.63
C PHE A 72 -3.91 4.80 -13.67
N TYR A 73 -4.71 5.61 -12.98
CA TYR A 73 -5.72 5.16 -12.03
C TYR A 73 -7.00 4.64 -12.70
N LYS A 74 -7.16 4.82 -14.02
CA LYS A 74 -8.33 4.31 -14.75
C LYS A 74 -8.23 2.80 -14.91
N VAL A 75 -9.34 2.10 -14.70
CA VAL A 75 -9.46 0.63 -14.78
C VAL A 75 -8.92 0.07 -16.11
N ASN A 76 -9.14 0.79 -17.21
CA ASN A 76 -8.75 0.34 -18.56
C ASN A 76 -7.44 0.96 -19.06
N PHE A 77 -6.61 1.52 -18.18
CA PHE A 77 -5.31 2.05 -18.57
C PHE A 77 -4.34 0.89 -18.88
N ASN A 78 -3.67 0.92 -20.03
CA ASN A 78 -2.72 -0.13 -20.38
C ASN A 78 -1.44 -0.05 -19.51
N ILE A 79 -1.17 -1.11 -18.76
CA ILE A 79 0.00 -1.30 -17.89
C ILE A 79 0.92 -2.42 -18.34
N GLU A 80 0.73 -3.02 -19.53
CA GLU A 80 1.50 -4.17 -20.03
C GLU A 80 3.02 -3.92 -20.08
N SER A 81 3.44 -2.67 -20.24
CA SER A 81 4.86 -2.28 -20.25
C SER A 81 5.43 -1.91 -18.89
N TRP A 82 4.67 -2.11 -17.82
CA TRP A 82 5.13 -1.83 -16.45
C TRP A 82 5.87 -3.04 -15.90
N ASP A 83 6.80 -2.76 -15.00
CA ASP A 83 7.49 -3.80 -14.26
C ASP A 83 6.58 -4.40 -13.19
N THR A 84 7.04 -5.46 -12.54
CA THR A 84 6.39 -6.06 -11.37
C THR A 84 7.29 -5.92 -10.15
N ILE A 85 6.75 -5.50 -9.02
CA ILE A 85 7.48 -5.41 -7.74
C ILE A 85 6.74 -6.17 -6.62
N PRO A 86 7.46 -6.87 -5.72
CA PRO A 86 6.83 -7.45 -4.54
C PRO A 86 6.44 -6.36 -3.54
N VAL A 87 5.25 -6.47 -2.95
CA VAL A 87 4.73 -5.56 -1.91
C VAL A 87 4.43 -6.38 -0.65
N PRO A 88 4.92 -5.96 0.54
CA PRO A 88 5.69 -4.74 0.82
C PRO A 88 7.18 -4.86 0.45
N SER A 89 7.79 -3.75 0.00
CA SER A 89 9.24 -3.63 -0.22
C SER A 89 9.69 -2.17 -0.28
N CYS A 90 11.00 -1.94 -0.19
CA CYS A 90 11.63 -0.67 -0.53
C CYS A 90 12.08 -0.70 -1.99
N TRP A 91 11.51 0.14 -2.86
CA TRP A 91 11.80 0.09 -4.31
C TRP A 91 13.29 0.26 -4.65
N GLN A 92 14.07 0.94 -3.80
CA GLN A 92 15.52 1.13 -4.01
C GLN A 92 16.29 -0.19 -3.96
N GLN A 93 15.81 -1.18 -3.20
CA GLN A 93 16.39 -2.52 -3.18
C GLN A 93 16.04 -3.35 -4.42
N HIS A 94 15.09 -2.87 -5.23
CA HIS A 94 14.64 -3.49 -6.47
C HIS A 94 15.14 -2.75 -7.72
N GLY A 95 16.19 -1.92 -7.59
CA GLY A 95 16.84 -1.26 -8.72
C GLY A 95 16.25 0.09 -9.13
N TYR A 96 15.30 0.64 -8.36
CA TYR A 96 14.67 1.93 -8.67
C TYR A 96 15.26 3.09 -7.86
N GLY A 97 15.68 4.15 -8.55
CA GLY A 97 16.29 5.30 -7.90
C GLY A 97 17.65 4.99 -7.27
N ILE A 98 18.07 5.81 -6.31
CA ILE A 98 19.37 5.69 -5.65
C ILE A 98 19.13 5.65 -4.14
N PRO A 99 19.57 4.59 -3.43
CA PRO A 99 19.58 4.59 -1.96
C PRO A 99 20.46 5.73 -1.45
N ILE A 100 19.93 6.54 -0.53
CA ILE A 100 20.71 7.51 0.24
C ILE A 100 20.73 6.96 1.67
N ILE A 101 21.91 6.60 2.14
CA ILE A 101 22.18 6.03 3.46
C ILE A 101 22.93 7.03 4.33
#